data_AF-A0A937GX35-F1
#
_entry.id   AF-A0A937GX35-F1
#
_cell.length_a   1.000
_cell.length_b   1.000
_cell.length_c   1.000
_cell.angle_alpha   90.00
_cell.angle_beta   90.00
_cell.angle_gamma   90.00
#
_symmetry.space_group_name_H-M   'P 1'
#
loop_
_entity.id
_entity.type
_entity.pdbx_description
1 polymer ?
#
loop_
_entity_poly.entity_id
_entity_poly.type
_entity_poly.pdbx_seq_one_letter_code
_entity_poly.pdbx_strand_id
1 'polypeptide(L)'
;MSKRNQHIATLEKLLTHLKNAKLEYLKAADRALVSEDKRYFNQQAMIRNRFFQEILSELQTLGTSYDDLVVSRFNFDQLLISSIDHLKASAIEKCLEADKLLLDLYRTLFDQEFENSKLLQHLSSIEVALDQSQVIATEYRHKKEVNS
;
A
#
# COMPACT_ATOMS: atom_id res chain seq x y z
N MET A 1 -25.41 4.54 -8.69
CA MET A 1 -24.67 5.36 -7.70
C MET A 1 -24.22 6.64 -8.38
N SER A 2 -24.20 7.79 -7.69
CA SER A 2 -23.62 9.03 -8.24
C SER A 2 -22.10 8.88 -8.41
N LYS A 3 -21.50 9.55 -9.42
CA LYS A 3 -20.03 9.59 -9.62
C LYS A 3 -19.29 9.97 -8.31
N ARG A 4 -19.85 10.91 -7.53
CA ARG A 4 -19.32 11.31 -6.22
C ARG A 4 -19.27 10.17 -5.20
N ASN A 5 -20.29 9.31 -5.16
CA ASN A 5 -20.33 8.20 -4.20
C ASN A 5 -19.37 7.08 -4.60
N GLN A 6 -19.18 6.84 -5.91
CA GLN A 6 -18.18 5.91 -6.41
C GLN A 6 -16.76 6.38 -6.10
N HIS A 7 -16.52 7.69 -6.22
CA HIS A 7 -15.26 8.32 -5.88
C HIS A 7 -14.94 8.18 -4.38
N ILE A 8 -15.87 8.55 -3.50
CA ILE A 8 -15.73 8.38 -2.04
C ILE A 8 -15.43 6.92 -1.70
N ALA A 9 -16.19 5.97 -2.26
CA ALA A 9 -15.96 4.54 -2.02
C ALA A 9 -14.57 4.07 -2.49
N THR A 10 -14.02 4.66 -3.55
CA THR A 10 -12.68 4.33 -4.05
C THR A 10 -11.60 4.91 -3.13
N LEU A 11 -11.77 6.14 -2.65
CA LEU A 11 -10.87 6.75 -1.65
C LEU A 11 -10.89 6.00 -0.30
N GLU A 12 -12.06 5.54 0.15
CA GLU A 12 -12.18 4.72 1.37
C GLU A 12 -11.43 3.38 1.25
N LYS A 13 -11.54 2.74 0.08
CA LYS A 13 -10.75 1.54 -0.24
C LYS A 13 -9.26 1.86 -0.22
N LEU A 14 -8.84 2.96 -0.84
CA LEU A 14 -7.44 3.41 -0.81
C LEU A 14 -6.93 3.59 0.62
N LEU A 15 -7.68 4.20 1.53
CA LEU A 15 -7.27 4.31 2.94
C LEU A 15 -7.02 2.95 3.58
N THR A 16 -7.90 1.99 3.33
CA THR A 16 -7.75 0.63 3.85
C THR A 16 -6.47 -0.03 3.32
N HIS A 17 -6.25 0.02 2.01
CA HIS A 17 -5.06 -0.60 1.41
C HIS A 17 -3.76 0.14 1.74
N LEU A 18 -3.79 1.47 1.90
CA LEU A 18 -2.62 2.26 2.32
C LEU A 18 -2.20 1.91 3.74
N LYS A 19 -3.17 1.77 4.65
CA LYS A 19 -2.91 1.33 6.03
C LYS A 19 -2.37 -0.10 6.06
N ASN A 20 -2.89 -1.00 5.22
CA ASN A 20 -2.37 -2.36 5.10
C ASN A 20 -0.93 -2.39 4.56
N ALA A 21 -0.66 -1.70 3.45
CA ALA A 21 0.68 -1.64 2.86
C ALA A 21 1.71 -1.07 3.84
N LYS A 22 1.35 -0.01 4.58
CA LYS A 22 2.18 0.51 5.69
C LYS A 22 2.53 -0.59 6.70
N LEU A 23 1.54 -1.39 7.14
CA LEU A 23 1.76 -2.46 8.11
C LEU A 23 2.67 -3.55 7.57
N GLU A 24 2.50 -3.98 6.32
CA GLU A 24 3.39 -4.98 5.70
C GLU A 24 4.83 -4.48 5.61
N TYR A 25 5.03 -3.21 5.24
CA TYR A 25 6.36 -2.61 5.25
C TYR A 25 6.99 -2.54 6.65
N LEU A 26 6.22 -2.22 7.69
CA LEU A 26 6.73 -2.25 9.07
C LEU A 26 7.10 -3.68 9.50
N LYS A 27 6.25 -4.67 9.21
CA LYS A 27 6.55 -6.09 9.48
C LYS A 27 7.81 -6.55 8.73
N ALA A 28 8.02 -6.09 7.50
CA ALA A 28 9.23 -6.37 6.75
C ALA A 28 10.47 -5.71 7.36
N ALA A 29 10.35 -4.46 7.81
CA ALA A 29 11.42 -3.75 8.50
C ALA A 29 11.84 -4.43 9.81
N ASP A 30 10.88 -4.98 10.57
CA ASP A 30 11.16 -5.70 11.81
C ASP A 30 11.89 -7.03 11.57
N ARG A 31 11.67 -7.65 10.41
CA ARG A 31 12.30 -8.91 10.01
C ARG A 31 13.60 -8.73 9.22
N ALA A 32 13.91 -7.51 8.78
CA ALA A 32 15.08 -7.22 7.98
C ALA A 32 16.36 -7.37 8.82
N LEU A 33 17.29 -8.20 8.34
CA LEU A 33 18.58 -8.45 8.99
C LEU A 33 19.64 -7.40 8.63
N VAL A 34 19.49 -6.77 7.46
CA VAL A 34 20.42 -5.77 6.93
C VAL A 34 19.85 -4.37 7.16
N SER A 35 20.70 -3.47 7.64
CA SER A 35 20.32 -2.08 7.98
C SER A 35 19.76 -1.30 6.78
N GLU A 36 20.28 -1.54 5.58
CA GLU A 36 19.83 -0.88 4.36
C GLU A 36 18.38 -1.27 4.01
N ASP A 37 18.05 -2.56 4.03
CA ASP A 37 16.70 -3.04 3.80
C ASP A 37 15.73 -2.54 4.86
N LYS A 38 16.15 -2.56 6.13
CA LYS A 38 15.35 -2.00 7.23
C LYS A 38 15.06 -0.51 7.01
N ARG A 39 16.06 0.27 6.56
CA ARG A 39 15.90 1.69 6.26
C ARG A 39 14.93 1.89 5.08
N TYR A 40 15.09 1.09 4.03
CA TYR A 40 14.19 1.11 2.88
C TYR A 40 12.74 0.82 3.30
N PHE A 41 12.48 -0.27 4.00
CA PHE A 41 11.12 -0.63 4.43
C PHE A 41 10.48 0.41 5.34
N ASN A 42 11.24 0.99 6.28
CA ASN A 42 10.74 2.09 7.11
C ASN A 42 10.39 3.33 6.29
N GLN A 43 11.22 3.68 5.31
CA GLN A 43 10.94 4.80 4.40
C GLN A 43 9.66 4.54 3.59
N GLN A 44 9.49 3.32 3.06
CA GLN A 44 8.29 2.94 2.33
C GLN A 44 7.03 2.99 3.21
N ALA A 45 7.11 2.57 4.48
CA ALA A 45 6.01 2.71 5.45
C ALA A 45 5.65 4.18 5.73
N MET A 46 6.65 5.05 5.88
CA MET A 46 6.43 6.49 6.05
C MET A 46 5.73 7.11 4.84
N ILE A 47 6.11 6.72 3.62
CA ILE A 47 5.48 7.20 2.39
C ILE A 47 4.00 6.80 2.33
N ARG A 48 3.64 5.53 2.63
CA ARG A 48 2.23 5.10 2.67
C ARG A 48 1.45 5.82 3.75
N ASN A 49 2.08 6.10 4.90
CA ASN A 49 1.44 6.88 5.96
C ASN A 49 1.14 8.31 5.51
N ARG A 50 2.05 8.96 4.79
CA ARG A 50 1.81 10.29 4.21
C ARG A 50 0.64 10.24 3.23
N PHE A 51 0.65 9.29 2.28
CA PHE A 51 -0.44 9.13 1.33
C PHE A 51 -1.79 8.89 2.01
N PHE A 52 -1.81 8.10 3.09
CA PHE A 52 -3.02 7.91 3.89
C PHE A 52 -3.57 9.23 4.44
N GLN A 53 -2.71 10.09 5.01
CA GLN A 53 -3.15 11.39 5.52
C GLN A 53 -3.66 12.30 4.41
N GLU A 54 -3.05 12.26 3.23
CA GLU A 54 -3.48 13.04 2.08
C GLU A 54 -4.85 12.58 1.53
N ILE A 55 -5.07 11.27 1.39
CA ILE A 55 -6.39 10.72 1.02
C ILE A 55 -7.45 11.01 2.08
N LEU A 56 -7.08 10.92 3.37
CA LEU A 56 -8.00 11.21 4.45
C LEU A 56 -8.44 12.68 4.43
N SER A 57 -7.49 13.58 4.19
CA SER A 57 -7.79 15.00 4.04
C SER A 57 -8.75 15.25 2.87
N GLU A 58 -8.58 14.55 1.73
CA GLU A 58 -9.50 14.65 0.59
C GLU A 58 -10.91 14.13 0.93
N LEU A 59 -11.02 13.02 1.65
CA LEU A 59 -12.33 12.51 2.10
C LEU A 59 -13.04 13.48 3.04
N GLN A 60 -12.28 14.16 3.90
CA GLN A 60 -12.80 15.19 4.80
C GLN A 60 -13.28 16.44 4.03
N THR A 61 -12.56 16.88 2.98
CA THR A 61 -13.04 17.99 2.14
C THR A 61 -14.34 17.64 1.39
N LEU A 62 -14.53 16.35 1.08
CA LEU A 62 -15.77 15.83 0.49
C LEU A 62 -16.92 15.66 1.50
N GLY A 63 -16.70 15.98 2.77
CA GLY A 63 -17.70 15.96 3.84
C GLY A 63 -17.80 14.64 4.61
N THR A 64 -16.79 13.77 4.51
CA THR A 64 -16.77 12.47 5.21
C THR A 64 -16.00 12.60 6.53
N SER A 65 -16.63 12.30 7.67
CA SER A 65 -15.93 12.26 8.96
C SER A 65 -15.09 11.00 9.08
N TYR A 66 -13.96 11.08 9.81
CA TYR A 66 -13.10 9.91 10.04
C TYR A 66 -13.84 8.75 10.73
N ASP A 67 -14.75 9.07 11.67
CA ASP A 67 -15.52 8.07 12.42
C ASP A 67 -16.53 7.31 11.54
N ASP A 68 -16.92 7.91 10.42
CA ASP A 68 -17.82 7.29 9.45
C ASP A 68 -17.08 6.31 8.53
N LEU A 69 -15.76 6.49 8.37
CA LEU A 69 -14.95 5.68 7.47
C LEU A 69 -14.84 4.24 7.95
N VAL A 70 -15.00 3.27 7.04
CA VAL A 70 -14.81 1.84 7.32
C VAL A 70 -13.43 1.57 7.94
N VAL A 71 -12.41 2.31 7.52
CA VAL A 71 -11.01 2.18 7.95
C VAL A 71 -10.78 2.40 9.45
N SER A 72 -11.65 3.16 10.12
CA SER A 72 -11.54 3.48 11.55
C SER A 72 -11.89 2.27 12.43
N ARG A 73 -12.81 1.43 11.95
CA ARG A 73 -13.30 0.21 12.62
C ARG A 73 -12.69 -1.08 12.07
N PHE A 74 -11.92 -0.99 10.99
CA PHE A 74 -11.38 -2.15 10.31
C PHE A 74 -10.23 -2.80 11.09
N ASN A 75 -10.30 -4.13 11.29
CA ASN A 75 -9.21 -4.90 11.88
C ASN A 75 -8.24 -5.36 10.79
N PHE A 76 -7.09 -4.70 10.70
CA PHE A 76 -6.07 -4.96 9.69
C PHE A 76 -5.30 -6.26 9.90
N ASP A 77 -5.22 -6.76 11.14
CA ASP A 77 -4.61 -8.07 11.41
C ASP A 77 -5.45 -9.22 10.83
N GLN A 78 -6.74 -8.96 10.57
CA GLN A 78 -7.67 -9.88 9.93
C GLN A 78 -7.81 -9.66 8.43
N LEU A 79 -7.05 -8.73 7.81
CA LEU A 79 -7.03 -8.59 6.35
C LEU A 79 -6.35 -9.82 5.74
N LEU A 80 -7.11 -10.90 5.61
CA LEU A 80 -6.73 -12.10 4.89
C LEU A 80 -6.74 -11.77 3.39
N ILE A 81 -5.57 -11.45 2.83
CA ILE A 81 -5.35 -11.70 1.41
C ILE A 81 -5.35 -13.24 1.29
N SER A 82 -6.51 -13.77 0.90
CA SER A 82 -6.97 -15.13 1.20
C SER A 82 -6.35 -16.22 0.32
N SER A 83 -5.05 -16.20 0.12
CA SER A 83 -4.33 -17.28 -0.56
C SER A 83 -3.34 -17.95 0.38
N ILE A 84 -3.27 -19.28 0.32
CA ILE A 84 -2.21 -20.06 0.98
C ILE A 84 -0.83 -19.55 0.52
N ASP A 85 -0.75 -19.03 -0.70
CA ASP A 85 0.44 -18.42 -1.27
C ASP A 85 0.85 -17.13 -0.56
N HIS A 86 -0.10 -16.24 -0.20
CA HIS A 86 0.21 -15.06 0.63
C HIS A 86 0.73 -15.47 2.01
N LEU A 87 0.22 -16.54 2.63
CA LEU A 87 0.75 -16.99 3.93
C LEU A 87 2.22 -17.44 3.84
N LYS A 88 2.59 -18.11 2.74
CA LYS A 88 3.95 -18.59 2.45
C LYS A 88 4.88 -17.51 1.89
N ALA A 89 4.33 -16.41 1.40
CA ALA A 89 5.08 -15.28 0.86
C ALA A 89 6.03 -14.69 1.91
N SER A 90 7.23 -14.37 1.46
CA SER A 90 8.23 -13.61 2.20
C SER A 90 7.72 -12.21 2.53
N ALA A 91 8.38 -11.54 3.48
CA ALA A 91 7.95 -10.20 3.89
C ALA A 91 7.98 -9.19 2.73
N ILE A 92 8.97 -9.29 1.82
CA ILE A 92 9.06 -8.42 0.63
C ILE A 92 7.95 -8.72 -0.39
N GLU A 93 7.59 -9.99 -0.58
CA GLU A 93 6.51 -10.38 -1.50
C GLU A 93 5.16 -9.85 -1.03
N LYS A 94 4.91 -9.85 0.29
CA LYS A 94 3.71 -9.24 0.88
C LYS A 94 3.64 -7.74 0.65
N CYS A 95 4.78 -7.03 0.77
CA CYS A 95 4.85 -5.61 0.42
C CYS A 95 4.52 -5.38 -1.06
N LEU A 96 5.09 -6.19 -1.96
CA LEU A 96 4.84 -6.11 -3.40
C LEU A 96 3.36 -6.35 -3.75
N GLU A 97 2.73 -7.35 -3.13
CA GLU A 97 1.31 -7.63 -3.34
C GLU A 97 0.42 -6.48 -2.85
N ALA A 98 0.72 -5.91 -1.68
CA ALA A 98 0.00 -4.76 -1.14
C ALA A 98 0.11 -3.54 -2.07
N ASP A 99 1.28 -3.29 -2.65
CA ASP A 99 1.50 -2.18 -3.59
C ASP A 99 0.84 -2.40 -4.95
N LYS A 100 0.82 -3.63 -5.47
CA LYS A 100 0.08 -3.94 -6.71
C LYS A 100 -1.42 -3.65 -6.55
N LEU A 101 -2.00 -4.04 -5.42
CA LEU A 101 -3.39 -3.72 -5.10
C LEU A 101 -3.62 -2.20 -5.02
N LEU A 102 -2.68 -1.44 -4.44
CA LEU A 102 -2.77 0.02 -4.42
C LEU A 102 -2.71 0.60 -5.84
N LEU A 103 -1.82 0.10 -6.68
CA LEU A 103 -1.66 0.56 -8.06
C LEU A 103 -2.96 0.39 -8.86
N ASP A 104 -3.62 -0.76 -8.74
CA ASP A 104 -4.88 -1.05 -9.40
C ASP A 104 -6.01 -0.12 -8.93
N LEU A 105 -6.03 0.21 -7.63
CA LEU A 105 -6.99 1.17 -7.07
C LEU A 105 -6.74 2.60 -7.55
N TYR A 106 -5.47 3.03 -7.63
CA TYR A 106 -5.13 4.33 -8.18
C TYR A 106 -5.50 4.43 -9.66
N ARG A 107 -5.24 3.39 -10.47
CA ARG A 107 -5.67 3.33 -11.87
C ARG A 107 -7.19 3.44 -12.02
N THR A 108 -7.92 2.68 -11.22
CA THR A 108 -9.39 2.74 -11.16
C THR A 108 -9.89 4.16 -10.83
N LEU A 109 -9.18 4.90 -9.99
CA LEU A 109 -9.51 6.27 -9.63
C LEU A 109 -9.28 7.24 -10.80
N PHE A 110 -8.21 7.07 -11.57
CA PHE A 110 -7.95 7.89 -12.76
C PHE A 110 -8.92 7.60 -13.91
N ASP A 111 -9.36 6.35 -14.07
CA ASP A 111 -10.39 5.97 -15.04
C ASP A 111 -11.75 6.64 -14.74
N GLN A 112 -11.94 7.14 -13.52
CA GLN A 112 -13.12 7.94 -13.12
C GLN A 112 -13.00 9.43 -13.51
N GLU A 113 -12.03 9.80 -14.35
CA GLU A 113 -11.74 11.18 -14.81
C GLU A 113 -11.38 12.14 -13.66
N PHE A 114 -10.79 11.61 -12.59
CA PHE A 114 -10.37 12.42 -11.44
C PHE A 114 -8.92 12.90 -11.62
N GLU A 115 -8.76 14.16 -12.03
CA GLU A 115 -7.44 14.78 -12.14
C GLU A 115 -7.03 15.43 -10.82
N ASN A 116 -6.16 14.74 -10.09
CA ASN A 116 -5.49 15.31 -8.91
C ASN A 116 -3.99 15.02 -8.98
N SER A 117 -3.21 16.09 -9.11
CA SER A 117 -1.76 16.03 -9.28
C SER A 117 -1.04 15.33 -8.12
N LYS A 118 -1.58 15.40 -6.90
CA LYS A 118 -1.02 14.67 -5.75
C LYS A 118 -1.20 13.16 -5.92
N LEU A 119 -2.34 12.73 -6.42
CA LEU A 119 -2.60 11.31 -6.64
C LEU A 119 -1.73 10.74 -7.77
N LEU A 120 -1.44 11.54 -8.80
CA LEU A 120 -0.47 11.15 -9.83
C LEU A 120 0.92 10.95 -9.24
N GLN A 121 1.32 11.83 -8.31
CA GLN A 121 2.58 11.67 -7.58
C GLN A 121 2.57 10.40 -6.70
N HIS A 122 1.44 10.05 -6.09
CA HIS A 122 1.31 8.80 -5.34
C HIS A 122 1.53 7.59 -6.24
N LEU A 123 0.85 7.55 -7.39
CA LEU A 123 0.97 6.46 -8.36
C LEU A 123 2.43 6.26 -8.80
N SER A 124 3.08 7.34 -9.26
CA SER A 124 4.48 7.28 -9.69
C SER A 124 5.41 6.81 -8.57
N SER A 125 5.17 7.27 -7.33
CA SER A 125 5.97 6.83 -6.18
C SER A 125 5.77 5.35 -5.84
N ILE A 126 4.58 4.80 -6.06
CA ILE A 126 4.30 3.37 -5.84
C ILE A 126 4.94 2.53 -6.95
N GLU A 127 4.90 2.98 -8.20
CA GLU A 127 5.58 2.31 -9.32
C GLU A 127 7.08 2.20 -9.08
N VAL A 128 7.73 3.30 -8.67
CA VAL A 128 9.16 3.29 -8.31
C VAL A 128 9.44 2.35 -7.14
N ALA A 129 8.56 2.31 -6.13
CA ALA A 129 8.72 1.42 -4.99
C ALA A 129 8.57 -0.06 -5.38
N LEU A 130 7.66 -0.38 -6.30
CA LEU A 130 7.48 -1.72 -6.85
C LEU A 130 8.73 -2.19 -7.59
N ASP A 131 9.30 -1.36 -8.45
CA ASP A 131 10.52 -1.69 -9.19
C ASP A 131 11.69 -1.97 -8.23
N GLN A 132 11.89 -1.10 -7.23
CA GLN A 132 12.93 -1.28 -6.22
C GLN A 132 12.69 -2.53 -5.36
N SER A 133 11.46 -2.76 -4.91
CA SER A 133 11.08 -3.94 -4.12
C SER A 133 11.25 -5.24 -4.91
N GLN A 134 11.03 -5.21 -6.23
CA GLN A 134 11.22 -6.36 -7.12
C GLN A 134 12.70 -6.71 -7.26
N VAL A 135 13.58 -5.71 -7.40
CA VAL A 135 15.04 -5.91 -7.40
C VAL A 135 15.50 -6.55 -6.10
N ILE A 136 15.10 -5.98 -4.95
CA ILE A 136 15.42 -6.53 -3.63
C ILE A 136 14.92 -7.98 -3.51
N ALA A 137 13.68 -8.27 -3.92
CA ALA A 137 13.13 -9.62 -3.89
C ALA A 137 13.96 -10.62 -4.73
N THR A 138 14.46 -10.21 -5.90
CA THR A 138 15.32 -11.06 -6.73
C THR A 138 16.69 -11.33 -6.09
N GLU A 139 17.30 -10.32 -5.48
CA GLU A 139 18.57 -10.48 -4.76
C GLU A 139 18.45 -11.43 -3.56
N TYR A 140 17.33 -11.33 -2.81
CA TYR A 140 17.02 -12.23 -1.70
C TYR A 140 16.84 -13.68 -2.14
N ARG A 141 16.21 -13.92 -3.31
CA ARG A 141 16.07 -15.27 -3.88
C ARG A 141 17.42 -15.85 -4.29
N HIS A 142 18.26 -15.08 -4.98
CA HIS A 142 19.61 -15.52 -5.36
C HIS A 142 20.49 -15.84 -4.14
N LYS A 143 20.46 -15.02 -3.08
CA LYS A 143 21.21 -15.32 -1.83
C LYS A 143 20.74 -16.60 -1.14
N LYS A 144 19.48 -17.01 -1.33
CA LYS A 144 18.92 -18.23 -0.73
C LYS A 144 19.32 -19.49 -1.49
N GLU A 145 19.43 -19.39 -2.82
CA GLU A 145 19.86 -20.48 -3.71
C GLU A 145 21.38 -20.73 -3.64
N VAL A 146 22.20 -19.69 -3.46
CA VAL A 146 23.66 -19.81 -3.36
C VAL A 146 24.11 -20.37 -1.99
N ASN A 147 23.27 -20.26 -0.95
CA ASN A 147 23.56 -20.74 0.41
C ASN A 147 22.83 -22.04 0.78
N SER A 148 22.18 -22.72 -0.18
CA SER A 148 21.63 -24.09 -0.01
C SER A 148 22.53 -25.12 -0.68
#